data_AF-A0A1Y2HXH5-F1
#
_entry.id   AF-A0A1Y2HXH5-F1
#
_cell.length_a   1.000
_cell.length_b   1.000
_cell.length_c   1.000
_cell.angle_alpha   90.00
_cell.angle_beta   90.00
_cell.angle_gamma   90.00
#
_symmetry.space_group_name_H-M   'P 1'
#
loop_
_entity.id
_entity.type
_entity.pdbx_description
1 polymer ?
#
loop_
_entity_poly.entity_id
_entity_poly.type
_entity_poly.pdbx_seq_one_letter_code
_entity_poly.pdbx_strand_id
1 'polypeptide(L)'
;MLYHVYPIATRAFPTRLVTTRGLHHLSSSTSTPVTFFRQHQATPSSSFSTSSFTAHESQAKSQIDSYHPQPMRPEFLTPVTPQQLETLDIGLTKHREPQDWRDKFALSMVKSMRVPADLFFRKKYIHRAVMLETVAGVPGMVGGMLRHLRSLRKLKHDGGWIAHLLHEAENERMHLMTFMKLSQPNIFERLLVTAVQGVFFNAFFLLYIVSPKTAHRVVGFLEEEAVISYTQFLQEIDAGRIPNVPAPEIAIEYWNLPKDAKLREVVLAVRADEAVHRDSNHHFADCITAGKDDLRTVHKVDQSVWVGAPKKVEKITDGAQHHGPVQPSA
;
A
#
# COMPACT_ATOMS: atom_id res chain seq x y z
N MET A 1 -16.40 -17.11 -8.58
CA MET A 1 -15.32 -17.05 -7.57
C MET A 1 -15.76 -16.11 -6.46
N LEU A 2 -15.87 -16.60 -5.23
CA LEU A 2 -16.23 -15.82 -4.04
C LEU A 2 -14.97 -15.14 -3.51
N TYR A 3 -14.95 -13.81 -3.48
CA TYR A 3 -13.88 -13.06 -2.80
C TYR A 3 -14.14 -13.15 -1.29
N HIS A 4 -13.35 -13.95 -0.58
CA HIS A 4 -13.29 -13.91 0.87
C HIS A 4 -12.37 -12.76 1.28
N VAL A 5 -12.95 -11.69 1.84
CA VAL A 5 -12.18 -10.77 2.67
C VAL A 5 -11.82 -11.53 3.94
N TYR A 6 -10.57 -11.95 4.05
CA TYR A 6 -10.09 -12.70 5.20
C TYR A 6 -9.96 -11.78 6.42
N PRO A 7 -10.35 -12.24 7.62
CA PRO A 7 -10.18 -11.46 8.83
C PRO A 7 -8.68 -11.33 9.15
N ILE A 8 -8.21 -10.09 9.27
CA ILE A 8 -6.93 -9.77 9.92
C ILE A 8 -6.98 -10.38 11.32
N ALA A 9 -5.96 -11.18 11.67
CA ALA A 9 -5.86 -11.84 12.96
C ALA A 9 -5.77 -10.82 14.11
N THR A 10 -6.91 -10.37 14.62
CA THR A 10 -6.97 -9.62 15.87
C THR A 10 -6.79 -10.60 17.02
N ARG A 11 -5.64 -10.58 17.69
CA ARG A 11 -5.47 -11.24 18.98
C ARG A 11 -6.50 -10.65 19.96
N ALA A 12 -7.45 -11.48 20.39
CA ALA A 12 -8.41 -11.13 21.42
C ALA A 12 -7.68 -10.98 22.77
N PHE A 13 -7.70 -9.78 23.36
CA PHE A 13 -7.33 -9.60 24.76
C PHE A 13 -8.53 -9.96 25.64
N PRO A 14 -8.37 -10.75 26.72
CA PRO A 14 -9.46 -11.07 27.62
C PRO A 14 -9.90 -9.82 28.40
N THR A 15 -11.15 -9.41 28.21
CA THR A 15 -11.78 -8.32 28.94
C THR A 15 -12.04 -8.77 30.38
N ARG A 16 -11.29 -8.23 31.34
CA ARG A 16 -11.58 -8.44 32.76
C ARG A 16 -12.70 -7.46 33.17
N LEU A 17 -13.90 -7.99 33.37
CA LEU A 17 -15.03 -7.27 33.98
C LEU A 17 -14.62 -6.80 35.40
N VAL A 18 -14.56 -5.49 35.60
CA VAL A 18 -14.48 -4.89 36.93
C VAL A 18 -15.87 -4.38 37.28
N THR A 19 -16.53 -5.10 38.19
CA THR A 19 -17.79 -4.70 38.82
C THR A 19 -17.51 -3.65 39.88
N THR A 20 -18.02 -2.43 39.73
CA THR A 20 -18.06 -1.45 40.83
C THR A 20 -19.51 -1.18 41.24
N ARG A 21 -19.80 -1.53 42.50
CA ARG A 21 -21.02 -1.16 43.23
C ARG A 21 -21.07 0.37 43.41
N GLY A 22 -22.23 0.96 43.19
CA GLY A 22 -22.50 2.37 43.48
C GLY A 22 -22.71 2.67 44.95
N LEU A 23 -22.66 3.96 45.29
CA LEU A 23 -23.36 4.59 46.42
C LEU A 23 -23.52 6.11 46.14
N HIS A 24 -24.61 6.67 46.68
CA HIS A 24 -25.22 7.96 46.36
C HIS A 24 -24.71 9.17 47.17
N HIS A 25 -24.93 10.36 46.58
CA HIS A 25 -25.41 11.65 47.13
C HIS A 25 -24.55 12.61 48.00
N LEU A 26 -24.50 13.87 47.47
CA LEU A 26 -24.70 15.21 48.08
C LEU A 26 -23.66 15.88 49.00
N SER A 27 -23.11 16.99 48.48
CA SER A 27 -23.35 18.39 48.90
C SER A 27 -22.09 19.25 49.13
N SER A 28 -22.31 20.54 48.88
CA SER A 28 -21.42 21.71 48.83
C SER A 28 -20.84 22.17 50.17
N SER A 29 -19.62 22.75 50.16
CA SER A 29 -19.35 24.19 50.49
C SER A 29 -17.92 24.46 51.02
N THR A 30 -17.34 25.56 50.50
CA THR A 30 -16.45 26.57 51.15
C THR A 30 -15.07 26.19 51.72
N SER A 31 -14.04 26.68 50.99
CA SER A 31 -12.87 27.47 51.40
C SER A 31 -12.42 27.55 52.89
N THR A 32 -11.17 27.16 53.15
CA THR A 32 -10.10 27.98 53.79
C THR A 32 -8.76 27.22 53.76
N PRO A 33 -7.60 27.91 53.67
CA PRO A 33 -6.30 27.25 53.56
C PRO A 33 -5.70 27.03 54.96
N VAL A 34 -5.25 25.81 55.25
CA VAL A 34 -4.43 25.54 56.43
C VAL A 34 -3.13 24.90 55.98
N THR A 35 -2.08 25.71 56.02
CA THR A 35 -0.69 25.29 55.88
C THR A 35 -0.29 24.54 57.15
N PHE A 36 -0.25 23.21 57.10
CA PHE A 36 0.41 22.39 58.13
C PHE A 36 1.67 21.77 57.53
N PHE A 37 2.82 22.26 57.99
CA PHE A 37 4.11 21.62 57.81
C PHE A 37 4.07 20.25 58.52
N ARG A 38 3.93 19.16 57.75
CA ARG A 38 4.15 17.80 58.25
C ARG A 38 5.48 17.30 57.72
N GLN A 39 6.44 17.19 58.61
CA GLN A 39 7.73 16.57 58.41
C GLN A 39 7.49 15.08 58.06
N HIS A 40 7.54 14.73 56.77
CA HIS A 40 7.56 13.33 56.35
C HIS A 40 8.93 12.75 56.71
N GLN A 41 8.95 11.92 57.75
CA GLN A 41 10.02 10.97 57.99
C GLN A 41 10.15 10.08 56.75
N ALA A 42 11.34 10.06 56.16
CA ALA A 42 11.69 9.18 55.07
C ALA A 42 11.62 7.72 55.55
N THR A 43 10.65 6.96 55.05
CA THR A 43 10.68 5.51 55.10
C THR A 43 11.81 5.00 54.19
N PRO A 44 12.55 3.94 54.57
CA PRO A 44 13.68 3.48 53.79
C PRO A 44 13.22 3.01 52.42
N SER A 45 13.99 3.42 51.42
CA SER A 45 13.88 3.06 50.01
C SER A 45 13.45 1.61 49.81
N SER A 46 12.26 1.41 49.25
CA SER A 46 12.05 0.22 48.43
C SER A 46 13.09 0.30 47.31
N SER A 47 14.00 -0.66 47.28
CA SER A 47 14.86 -0.87 46.13
C SER A 47 13.94 -1.10 44.94
N PHE A 48 13.80 -0.07 44.09
CA PHE A 48 13.17 -0.23 42.79
C PHE A 48 14.02 -1.27 42.07
N SER A 49 13.48 -2.48 41.92
CA SER A 49 14.19 -3.62 41.35
C SER A 49 14.59 -3.28 39.91
N THR A 50 15.85 -2.90 39.72
CA THR A 50 16.46 -2.64 38.41
C THR A 50 16.34 -3.86 37.49
N SER A 51 16.22 -5.06 38.05
CA SER A 51 16.00 -6.31 37.30
C SER A 51 14.62 -6.40 36.64
N SER A 52 13.57 -5.84 37.25
CA SER A 52 12.22 -5.82 36.62
C SER A 52 12.15 -4.84 35.45
N PHE A 53 12.78 -3.68 35.58
CA PHE A 53 12.83 -2.65 34.54
C PHE A 53 13.62 -3.10 33.31
N THR A 54 14.79 -3.72 33.53
CA THR A 54 15.63 -4.26 32.45
C THR A 54 14.99 -5.43 31.70
N ALA A 55 14.20 -6.27 32.38
CA ALA A 55 13.44 -7.34 31.74
C ALA A 55 12.31 -6.80 30.85
N HIS A 56 11.58 -5.77 31.31
CA HIS A 56 10.55 -5.11 30.51
C HIS A 56 11.14 -4.38 29.29
N GLU A 57 12.30 -3.75 29.43
CA GLU A 57 13.01 -3.09 28.32
C GLU A 57 13.48 -4.10 27.27
N SER A 58 14.05 -5.24 27.69
CA SER A 58 14.43 -6.35 26.81
C SER A 58 13.24 -6.95 26.06
N GLN A 59 12.10 -7.10 26.75
CA GLN A 59 10.87 -7.61 26.13
C GLN A 59 10.26 -6.59 25.15
N ALA A 60 10.24 -5.31 25.50
CA ALA A 60 9.77 -4.26 24.60
C ALA A 60 10.64 -4.16 23.34
N LYS A 61 11.97 -4.23 23.50
CA LYS A 61 12.92 -4.23 22.39
C LYS A 61 12.71 -5.42 21.46
N SER A 62 12.59 -6.63 22.01
CA SER A 62 12.33 -7.82 21.18
C SER A 62 10.98 -7.77 20.44
N GLN A 63 9.95 -7.13 21.01
CA GLN A 63 8.69 -6.90 20.29
C GLN A 63 8.84 -5.90 19.15
N ILE A 64 9.57 -4.79 19.36
CA ILE A 64 9.80 -3.78 18.31
C ILE A 64 10.67 -4.36 17.19
N ASP A 65 11.72 -5.08 17.54
CA ASP A 65 12.64 -5.72 16.59
C ASP A 65 11.94 -6.79 15.73
N SER A 66 10.80 -7.33 16.20
CA SER A 66 10.00 -8.31 15.46
C SER A 66 9.04 -7.71 14.44
N TYR A 67 8.87 -6.38 14.41
CA TYR A 67 7.93 -5.72 13.53
C TYR A 67 8.54 -5.46 12.16
N HIS A 68 8.13 -6.26 11.18
CA HIS A 68 8.55 -6.12 9.78
C HIS A 68 7.34 -5.86 8.88
N PRO A 69 7.50 -5.07 7.80
CA PRO A 69 6.49 -4.93 6.76
C PRO A 69 6.03 -6.31 6.29
N GLN A 70 4.72 -6.47 6.14
CA GLN A 70 4.13 -7.73 5.67
C GLN A 70 3.67 -7.58 4.21
N PRO A 71 3.78 -8.63 3.38
CA PRO A 71 3.23 -8.61 2.03
C PRO A 71 1.71 -8.48 2.07
N MET A 72 1.12 -7.88 1.03
CA MET A 72 -0.33 -7.69 0.98
C MET A 72 -1.07 -8.99 0.71
N ARG A 73 -0.45 -9.88 -0.08
CA ARG A 73 -1.05 -11.16 -0.48
C ARG A 73 -0.73 -12.27 0.53
N PRO A 74 -1.74 -13.04 0.97
CA PRO A 74 -1.52 -14.15 1.90
C PRO A 74 -0.62 -15.25 1.33
N GLU A 75 -0.58 -15.42 0.01
CA GLU A 75 0.31 -16.37 -0.66
C GLU A 75 1.79 -16.11 -0.35
N PHE A 76 2.16 -14.85 -0.12
CA PHE A 76 3.53 -14.42 0.20
C PHE A 76 3.86 -14.49 1.69
N LEU A 77 2.95 -14.92 2.57
CA LEU A 77 3.26 -15.11 4.00
C LEU A 77 4.05 -16.40 4.28
N THR A 78 4.21 -17.23 3.25
CA THR A 78 5.00 -18.47 3.28
C THR A 78 5.89 -18.54 2.06
N PRO A 79 6.98 -19.35 2.08
CA PRO A 79 7.84 -19.55 0.92
C PRO A 79 7.05 -19.88 -0.35
N VAL A 80 7.21 -19.06 -1.40
CA VAL A 80 6.57 -19.25 -2.70
C VAL A 80 7.53 -19.86 -3.73
N THR A 81 6.99 -20.67 -4.64
CA THR A 81 7.75 -21.22 -5.76
C THR A 81 7.60 -20.36 -7.02
N PRO A 82 8.54 -20.43 -7.98
CA PRO A 82 8.41 -19.74 -9.26
C PRO A 82 7.14 -20.14 -10.03
N GLN A 83 6.73 -21.40 -9.96
CA GLN A 83 5.51 -21.89 -10.61
C GLN A 83 4.25 -21.30 -9.96
N GLN A 84 4.24 -21.11 -8.64
CA GLN A 84 3.14 -20.44 -7.96
C GLN A 84 3.02 -18.99 -8.44
N LEU A 85 4.13 -18.24 -8.48
CA LEU A 85 4.15 -16.85 -8.95
C LEU A 85 3.56 -16.67 -10.35
N GLU A 86 3.84 -17.60 -11.26
CA GLU A 86 3.34 -17.57 -12.65
C GLU A 86 1.85 -17.89 -12.76
N THR A 87 1.32 -18.68 -11.84
CA THR A 87 -0.05 -19.20 -11.89
C THR A 87 -1.01 -18.45 -10.98
N LEU A 88 -0.54 -17.43 -10.26
CA LEU A 88 -1.40 -16.54 -9.47
C LEU A 88 -2.47 -15.91 -10.38
N ASP A 89 -3.74 -16.06 -10.00
CA ASP A 89 -4.82 -15.37 -10.67
C ASP A 89 -4.76 -13.88 -10.31
N ILE A 90 -4.27 -13.10 -11.26
CA ILE A 90 -4.16 -11.64 -11.16
C ILE A 90 -5.18 -10.94 -12.08
N GLY A 91 -6.01 -11.68 -12.82
CA GLY A 91 -6.92 -11.11 -13.82
C GLY A 91 -6.20 -10.17 -14.79
N LEU A 92 -5.18 -10.68 -15.50
CA LEU A 92 -4.23 -9.90 -16.30
C LEU A 92 -4.88 -8.93 -17.30
N THR A 93 -6.02 -9.31 -17.88
CA THR A 93 -6.75 -8.53 -18.88
C THR A 93 -7.99 -7.83 -18.32
N LYS A 94 -8.20 -7.82 -17.00
CA LYS A 94 -9.35 -7.15 -16.41
C LYS A 94 -9.25 -5.64 -16.61
N HIS A 95 -10.28 -5.07 -17.20
CA HIS A 95 -10.55 -3.65 -17.24
C HIS A 95 -11.92 -3.38 -16.63
N ARG A 96 -12.03 -2.35 -15.80
CA ARG A 96 -13.32 -1.91 -15.30
C ARG A 96 -13.90 -0.80 -16.18
N GLU A 97 -15.06 -1.07 -16.78
CA GLU A 97 -15.79 -0.06 -17.56
C GLU A 97 -16.29 1.09 -16.67
N PRO A 98 -16.05 2.37 -17.04
CA PRO A 98 -16.56 3.53 -16.30
C PRO A 98 -18.10 3.58 -16.27
N GLN A 99 -18.69 3.59 -15.07
CA GLN A 99 -20.15 3.50 -14.92
C GLN A 99 -20.85 4.86 -14.84
N ASP A 100 -20.15 5.90 -14.36
CA ASP A 100 -20.68 7.26 -14.27
C ASP A 100 -19.66 8.32 -14.73
N TRP A 101 -20.05 9.59 -14.71
CA TRP A 101 -19.16 10.68 -15.14
C TRP A 101 -17.92 10.83 -14.26
N ARG A 102 -17.98 10.43 -12.98
CA ARG A 102 -16.83 10.48 -12.05
C ARG A 102 -15.84 9.39 -12.41
N ASP A 103 -16.32 8.21 -12.75
CA ASP A 103 -15.47 7.13 -13.26
C ASP A 103 -14.80 7.53 -14.58
N LYS A 104 -15.54 8.15 -15.50
CA LYS A 104 -14.98 8.68 -16.76
C LYS A 104 -13.93 9.76 -16.52
N PHE A 105 -14.18 10.66 -15.58
CA PHE A 105 -13.23 11.69 -15.17
C PHE A 105 -11.96 11.06 -14.58
N ALA A 106 -12.10 10.08 -13.68
CA ALA A 106 -10.98 9.35 -13.10
C ALA A 106 -10.12 8.66 -14.18
N LEU A 107 -10.75 7.93 -15.11
CA LEU A 107 -10.05 7.29 -16.22
C LEU A 107 -9.32 8.33 -17.09
N SER A 108 -9.99 9.45 -17.41
CA SER A 108 -9.40 10.53 -18.19
C SER A 108 -8.18 11.14 -17.50
N MET A 109 -8.22 11.32 -16.18
CA MET A 109 -7.07 11.79 -15.40
C MET A 109 -5.89 10.83 -15.53
N VAL A 110 -6.12 9.53 -15.32
CA VAL A 110 -5.07 8.50 -15.42
C VAL A 110 -4.45 8.47 -16.80
N LYS A 111 -5.27 8.43 -17.86
CA LYS A 111 -4.77 8.46 -19.24
C LYS A 111 -3.99 9.73 -19.55
N SER A 112 -4.40 10.88 -18.99
CA SER A 112 -3.68 12.15 -19.16
C SER A 112 -2.34 12.17 -18.43
N MET A 113 -2.25 11.60 -17.21
CA MET A 113 -0.99 11.48 -16.46
C MET A 113 -0.02 10.51 -17.12
N ARG A 114 -0.53 9.48 -17.81
CA ARG A 114 0.30 8.49 -18.50
C ARG A 114 1.12 9.08 -19.66
N VAL A 115 0.58 10.02 -20.42
CA VAL A 115 1.26 10.62 -21.58
C VAL A 115 2.63 11.24 -21.24
N PRO A 116 2.75 12.19 -20.29
CA PRO A 116 4.04 12.77 -19.95
C PRO A 116 4.98 11.75 -19.30
N ALA A 117 4.46 10.80 -18.51
CA ALA A 117 5.27 9.75 -17.90
C ALA A 117 5.91 8.83 -18.96
N ASP A 118 5.13 8.34 -19.90
CA ASP A 118 5.63 7.47 -20.99
C ASP A 118 6.66 8.22 -21.86
N LEU A 119 6.45 9.52 -22.11
CA LEU A 119 7.39 10.35 -22.84
C LEU A 119 8.72 10.55 -22.09
N PHE A 120 8.65 10.78 -20.78
CA PHE A 120 9.82 11.03 -19.93
C PHE A 120 10.67 9.76 -19.74
N PHE A 121 10.02 8.63 -19.46
CA PHE A 121 10.72 7.39 -19.13
C PHE A 121 11.08 6.52 -20.35
N ARG A 122 10.29 6.57 -21.42
CA ARG A 122 10.45 5.68 -22.59
C ARG A 122 10.64 4.22 -22.15
N LYS A 123 11.77 3.59 -22.50
CA LYS A 123 12.12 2.19 -22.15
C LYS A 123 12.93 2.04 -20.85
N LYS A 124 13.02 3.07 -20.00
CA LYS A 124 13.75 3.00 -18.73
C LYS A 124 12.88 2.40 -17.62
N TYR A 125 12.54 1.11 -17.72
CA TYR A 125 11.57 0.45 -16.83
C TYR A 125 11.91 0.53 -15.34
N ILE A 126 13.16 0.25 -14.94
CA ILE A 126 13.55 0.29 -13.52
C ILE A 126 13.48 1.73 -12.98
N HIS A 127 13.99 2.72 -13.73
CA HIS A 127 13.87 4.13 -13.33
C HIS A 127 12.41 4.59 -13.27
N ARG A 128 11.58 4.12 -14.21
CA ARG A 128 10.13 4.39 -14.22
C ARG A 128 9.48 3.84 -12.97
N ALA A 129 9.76 2.58 -12.61
CA ALA A 129 9.26 1.97 -11.38
C ALA A 129 9.67 2.80 -10.17
N VAL A 130 10.97 3.03 -9.96
CA VAL A 130 11.47 3.86 -8.82
C VAL A 130 10.73 5.19 -8.70
N MET A 131 10.48 5.89 -9.80
CA MET A 131 9.81 7.20 -9.75
C MET A 131 8.30 7.06 -9.52
N LEU A 132 7.62 6.11 -10.17
CA LEU A 132 6.18 5.93 -10.01
C LEU A 132 5.81 5.37 -8.63
N GLU A 133 6.61 4.48 -8.05
CA GLU A 133 6.39 3.93 -6.70
C GLU A 133 6.42 5.02 -5.62
N THR A 134 7.19 6.11 -5.83
CA THR A 134 7.19 7.24 -4.89
C THR A 134 5.85 7.97 -4.85
N VAL A 135 5.06 7.88 -5.92
CA VAL A 135 3.72 8.46 -6.03
C VAL A 135 2.66 7.44 -5.62
N ALA A 136 2.84 6.16 -5.96
CA ALA A 136 1.92 5.07 -5.63
C ALA A 136 1.75 4.86 -4.11
N GLY A 137 2.78 5.11 -3.31
CA GLY A 137 2.66 5.05 -1.84
C GLY A 137 1.84 6.17 -1.19
N VAL A 138 1.42 7.20 -1.94
CA VAL A 138 0.72 8.39 -1.37
C VAL A 138 -0.79 8.18 -1.16
N PRO A 139 -1.57 7.64 -2.13
CA PRO A 139 -3.01 7.49 -2.01
C PRO A 139 -3.49 6.72 -0.78
N GLY A 140 -2.94 5.54 -0.51
CA GLY A 140 -3.28 4.73 0.65
C GLY A 140 -3.03 5.48 1.96
N MET A 141 -1.91 6.22 2.06
CA MET A 141 -1.56 7.03 3.23
C MET A 141 -2.57 8.17 3.43
N VAL A 142 -2.91 8.91 2.37
CA VAL A 142 -3.90 10.00 2.43
C VAL A 142 -5.29 9.48 2.82
N GLY A 143 -5.75 8.40 2.18
CA GLY A 143 -7.04 7.79 2.48
C GLY A 143 -7.10 7.27 3.90
N GLY A 144 -6.09 6.51 4.33
CA GLY A 144 -5.97 5.98 5.69
C GLY A 144 -5.97 7.10 6.74
N MET A 145 -5.18 8.15 6.55
CA MET A 145 -5.11 9.31 7.43
C MET A 145 -6.47 10.04 7.53
N LEU A 146 -7.10 10.37 6.39
CA LEU A 146 -8.37 11.11 6.38
C LEU A 146 -9.49 10.29 7.04
N ARG A 147 -9.53 8.98 6.80
CA ARG A 147 -10.47 8.07 7.44
C ARG A 147 -10.21 7.92 8.93
N HIS A 148 -8.94 7.83 9.34
CA HIS A 148 -8.53 7.81 10.75
C HIS A 148 -9.03 9.06 11.50
N LEU A 149 -8.73 10.25 10.98
CA LEU A 149 -9.19 11.50 11.59
C LEU A 149 -10.73 11.63 11.59
N ARG A 150 -11.40 11.10 10.56
CA ARG A 150 -12.87 11.03 10.51
C ARG A 150 -13.43 10.09 11.59
N SER A 151 -12.83 8.92 11.78
CA SER A 151 -13.18 7.93 12.80
C SER A 151 -13.08 8.54 14.20
N LEU A 152 -11.95 9.20 14.49
CA LEU A 152 -11.73 9.88 15.78
C LEU A 152 -12.76 11.00 16.03
N ARG A 153 -12.93 11.93 15.08
CA ARG A 153 -13.86 13.06 15.26
C ARG A 153 -15.33 12.64 15.34
N LYS A 154 -15.70 11.52 14.72
CA LYS A 154 -17.06 10.98 14.77
C LYS A 154 -17.27 9.97 15.90
N LEU A 155 -16.21 9.52 16.59
CA LEU A 155 -16.24 8.44 17.58
C LEU A 155 -16.93 7.17 17.03
N LYS A 156 -16.62 6.81 15.78
CA LYS A 156 -17.21 5.67 15.08
C LYS A 156 -16.15 4.69 14.62
N HIS A 157 -16.48 3.41 14.62
CA HIS A 157 -15.64 2.37 14.04
C HIS A 157 -15.46 2.62 12.52
N ASP A 158 -14.25 2.39 12.00
CA ASP A 158 -13.90 2.67 10.60
C ASP A 158 -14.33 1.59 9.61
N GLY A 159 -14.47 0.34 10.06
CA GLY A 159 -14.90 -0.78 9.21
C GLY A 159 -13.75 -1.51 8.49
N GLY A 160 -12.50 -1.30 8.93
CA GLY A 160 -11.32 -2.03 8.44
C GLY A 160 -10.56 -1.34 7.29
N TRP A 161 -11.01 -0.16 6.85
CA TRP A 161 -10.41 0.58 5.75
C TRP A 161 -9.04 1.15 6.10
N ILE A 162 -8.87 1.73 7.30
CA ILE A 162 -7.62 2.38 7.70
C ILE A 162 -6.46 1.38 7.63
N ALA A 163 -6.65 0.18 8.18
CA ALA A 163 -5.61 -0.85 8.18
C ALA A 163 -5.24 -1.26 6.74
N HIS A 164 -6.24 -1.49 5.89
CA HIS A 164 -6.00 -1.86 4.50
C HIS A 164 -5.26 -0.77 3.72
N LEU A 165 -5.69 0.50 3.83
CA LEU A 165 -5.10 1.61 3.09
C LEU A 165 -3.67 1.95 3.54
N LEU A 166 -3.38 1.80 4.85
CA LEU A 166 -2.02 1.96 5.35
C LEU A 166 -1.12 0.78 4.96
N HIS A 167 -1.69 -0.43 4.85
CA HIS A 167 -0.97 -1.61 4.37
C HIS A 167 -0.65 -1.51 2.87
N GLU A 168 -1.59 -1.04 2.05
CA GLU A 168 -1.37 -0.68 0.64
C GLU A 168 -0.22 0.34 0.51
N ALA A 169 -0.27 1.45 1.27
CA ALA A 169 0.81 2.44 1.25
C ALA A 169 2.18 1.89 1.67
N GLU A 170 2.22 0.94 2.61
CA GLU A 170 3.45 0.25 2.98
C GLU A 170 3.93 -0.70 1.88
N ASN A 171 3.02 -1.43 1.23
CA ASN A 171 3.35 -2.35 0.15
C ASN A 171 4.00 -1.61 -1.04
N GLU A 172 3.41 -0.53 -1.50
CA GLU A 172 3.97 0.37 -2.53
C GLU A 172 5.36 0.91 -2.13
N ARG A 173 5.54 1.28 -0.85
CA ARG A 173 6.84 1.68 -0.33
C ARG A 173 7.86 0.53 -0.37
N MET A 174 7.44 -0.71 -0.17
CA MET A 174 8.32 -1.88 -0.29
C MET A 174 8.71 -2.18 -1.74
N HIS A 175 7.84 -1.88 -2.72
CA HIS A 175 8.21 -1.91 -4.14
C HIS A 175 9.32 -0.89 -4.42
N LEU A 176 9.15 0.37 -3.96
CA LEU A 176 10.17 1.41 -4.07
C LEU A 176 11.50 0.96 -3.44
N MET A 177 11.49 0.51 -2.18
CA MET A 177 12.71 0.10 -1.49
C MET A 177 13.42 -1.07 -2.19
N THR A 178 12.66 -1.95 -2.83
CA THR A 178 13.20 -3.03 -3.66
C THR A 178 13.89 -2.49 -4.92
N PHE A 179 13.21 -1.67 -5.72
CA PHE A 179 13.80 -1.16 -6.97
C PHE A 179 14.96 -0.20 -6.73
N MET A 180 14.99 0.50 -5.59
CA MET A 180 16.13 1.30 -5.17
C MET A 180 17.42 0.46 -5.02
N LYS A 181 17.33 -0.83 -4.67
CA LYS A 181 18.51 -1.71 -4.62
C LYS A 181 19.09 -2.00 -6.01
N LEU A 182 18.31 -1.80 -7.07
CA LEU A 182 18.70 -2.03 -8.46
C LEU A 182 19.07 -0.73 -9.17
N SER A 183 18.46 0.39 -8.79
CA SER A 183 18.71 1.69 -9.40
C SER A 183 18.58 2.82 -8.38
N GLN A 184 19.67 3.54 -8.17
CA GLN A 184 19.71 4.69 -7.26
C GLN A 184 19.45 5.98 -8.04
N PRO A 185 18.44 6.79 -7.65
CA PRO A 185 18.16 8.06 -8.29
C PRO A 185 19.24 9.10 -7.93
N ASN A 186 19.62 9.90 -8.92
CA ASN A 186 20.53 11.02 -8.72
C ASN A 186 19.83 12.22 -8.06
N ILE A 187 20.57 13.29 -7.76
CA ILE A 187 20.01 14.46 -7.07
C ILE A 187 18.87 15.14 -7.84
N PHE A 188 18.94 15.21 -9.17
CA PHE A 188 17.88 15.81 -9.99
C PHE A 188 16.60 14.97 -9.96
N GLU A 189 16.73 13.65 -10.04
CA GLU A 189 15.60 12.72 -9.92
C GLU A 189 14.95 12.82 -8.53
N ARG A 190 15.74 12.94 -7.46
CA ARG A 190 15.23 13.14 -6.10
C ARG A 190 14.51 14.46 -5.92
N LEU A 191 15.03 15.54 -6.51
CA LEU A 191 14.35 16.84 -6.53
C LEU A 191 13.04 16.79 -7.32
N LEU A 192 13.04 16.09 -8.46
CA LEU A 192 11.84 15.88 -9.28
C LEU A 192 10.79 15.09 -8.50
N VAL A 193 11.16 13.97 -7.85
CA VAL A 193 10.27 13.19 -6.97
C VAL A 193 9.68 14.08 -5.89
N THR A 194 10.51 14.87 -5.22
CA THR A 194 10.06 15.78 -4.16
C THR A 194 9.00 16.77 -4.67
N ALA A 195 9.24 17.37 -5.84
CA ALA A 195 8.30 18.31 -6.46
C ALA A 195 7.00 17.62 -6.89
N VAL A 196 7.09 16.47 -7.55
CA VAL A 196 5.92 15.68 -8.01
C VAL A 196 5.10 15.21 -6.82
N GLN A 197 5.73 14.68 -5.77
CA GLN A 197 5.04 14.29 -4.53
C GLN A 197 4.35 15.49 -3.88
N GLY A 198 5.02 16.66 -3.82
CA GLY A 198 4.42 17.88 -3.27
C GLY A 198 3.13 18.28 -4.00
N VAL A 199 3.13 18.26 -5.33
CA VAL A 199 1.94 18.57 -6.13
C VAL A 199 0.88 17.48 -6.00
N PHE A 200 1.28 16.21 -6.19
CA PHE A 200 0.36 15.07 -6.20
C PHE A 200 -0.31 14.86 -4.84
N PHE A 201 0.43 14.93 -3.74
CA PHE A 201 -0.12 14.81 -2.39
C PHE A 201 -1.24 15.83 -2.17
N ASN A 202 -0.99 17.11 -2.45
CA ASN A 202 -1.98 18.17 -2.22
C ASN A 202 -3.21 17.99 -3.14
N ALA A 203 -3.00 17.67 -4.42
CA ALA A 203 -4.08 17.44 -5.36
C ALA A 203 -4.94 16.22 -4.96
N PHE A 204 -4.30 15.10 -4.61
CA PHE A 204 -4.99 13.87 -4.21
C PHE A 204 -5.68 14.03 -2.86
N PHE A 205 -5.07 14.74 -1.90
CA PHE A 205 -5.69 15.09 -0.62
C PHE A 205 -7.00 15.88 -0.81
N LEU A 206 -6.97 16.91 -1.66
CA LEU A 206 -8.17 17.69 -1.99
C LEU A 206 -9.21 16.82 -2.71
N LEU A 207 -8.79 16.00 -3.67
CA LEU A 207 -9.68 15.07 -4.36
C LEU A 207 -10.36 14.11 -3.39
N TYR A 208 -9.62 13.55 -2.43
CA TYR A 208 -10.16 12.61 -1.44
C TYR A 208 -11.15 13.30 -0.49
N ILE A 209 -10.92 14.55 -0.09
CA ILE A 209 -11.89 15.33 0.71
C ILE A 209 -13.18 15.56 -0.07
N VAL A 210 -13.08 15.95 -1.35
CA VAL A 210 -14.24 16.30 -2.18
C VAL A 210 -15.00 15.05 -2.64
N SER A 211 -14.28 14.01 -3.05
CA SER A 211 -14.86 12.80 -3.62
C SER A 211 -13.98 11.56 -3.37
N PRO A 212 -14.13 10.89 -2.21
CA PRO A 212 -13.42 9.65 -1.92
C PRO A 212 -13.65 8.56 -2.98
N LYS A 213 -14.88 8.47 -3.52
CA LYS A 213 -15.21 7.56 -4.64
C LYS A 213 -14.29 7.80 -5.83
N THR A 214 -14.18 9.05 -6.26
CA THR A 214 -13.38 9.40 -7.45
C THR A 214 -11.90 9.16 -7.18
N ALA A 215 -11.41 9.47 -5.97
CA ALA A 215 -10.04 9.18 -5.56
C ALA A 215 -9.71 7.68 -5.66
N HIS A 216 -10.55 6.81 -5.09
CA HIS A 216 -10.37 5.36 -5.21
C HIS A 216 -10.49 4.87 -6.66
N ARG A 217 -11.35 5.48 -7.48
CA ARG A 217 -11.43 5.11 -8.90
C ARG A 217 -10.18 5.53 -9.68
N VAL A 218 -9.58 6.68 -9.36
CA VAL A 218 -8.29 7.11 -9.93
C VAL A 218 -7.21 6.09 -9.60
N VAL A 219 -7.10 5.66 -8.34
CA VAL A 219 -6.13 4.64 -7.92
C VAL A 219 -6.38 3.33 -8.66
N GLY A 220 -7.61 2.79 -8.65
CA GLY A 220 -7.89 1.54 -9.35
C GLY A 220 -7.50 1.55 -10.84
N PHE A 221 -7.70 2.67 -11.53
CA PHE A 221 -7.23 2.83 -12.91
C PHE A 221 -5.72 3.02 -13.04
N LEU A 222 -5.03 3.66 -12.08
CA LEU A 222 -3.57 3.68 -12.04
C LEU A 222 -3.02 2.26 -11.95
N GLU A 223 -3.62 1.43 -11.11
CA GLU A 223 -3.16 0.04 -10.92
C GLU A 223 -3.48 -0.87 -12.09
N GLU A 224 -4.54 -0.60 -12.86
CA GLU A 224 -4.71 -1.24 -14.18
C GLU A 224 -3.51 -0.94 -15.10
N GLU A 225 -3.05 0.30 -15.14
CA GLU A 225 -1.88 0.69 -15.93
C GLU A 225 -0.57 0.12 -15.34
N ALA A 226 -0.48 -0.05 -14.03
CA ALA A 226 0.65 -0.69 -13.35
C ALA A 226 0.76 -2.16 -13.72
N VAL A 227 -0.33 -2.93 -13.64
CA VAL A 227 -0.38 -4.35 -14.08
C VAL A 227 0.05 -4.50 -15.54
N ILE A 228 -0.41 -3.62 -16.43
CA ILE A 228 0.03 -3.59 -17.84
C ILE A 228 1.54 -3.29 -17.93
N SER A 229 2.02 -2.28 -17.20
CA SER A 229 3.41 -1.84 -17.26
C SER A 229 4.38 -2.92 -16.75
N TYR A 230 4.05 -3.61 -15.66
CA TYR A 230 4.85 -4.72 -15.15
C TYR A 230 4.80 -5.96 -16.05
N THR A 231 3.69 -6.18 -16.75
CA THR A 231 3.62 -7.23 -17.77
C THR A 231 4.55 -6.93 -18.95
N GLN A 232 4.60 -5.68 -19.40
CA GLN A 232 5.56 -5.26 -20.43
C GLN A 232 7.00 -5.39 -19.92
N PHE A 233 7.24 -5.06 -18.64
CA PHE A 233 8.56 -5.23 -18.03
C PHE A 233 8.99 -6.71 -18.04
N LEU A 234 8.11 -7.65 -17.67
CA LEU A 234 8.39 -9.09 -17.77
C LEU A 234 8.75 -9.52 -19.19
N GLN A 235 8.01 -9.03 -20.19
CA GLN A 235 8.29 -9.34 -21.61
C GLN A 235 9.68 -8.85 -22.05
N GLU A 236 10.13 -7.70 -21.56
CA GLU A 236 11.47 -7.17 -21.86
C GLU A 236 12.58 -7.99 -21.18
N ILE A 237 12.33 -8.51 -19.98
CA ILE A 237 13.25 -9.44 -19.29
C ILE A 237 13.30 -10.78 -20.05
N ASP A 238 12.15 -11.34 -20.41
CA ASP A 238 12.03 -12.63 -21.10
C ASP A 238 12.65 -12.59 -22.50
N ALA A 239 12.58 -11.45 -23.17
CA ALA A 239 13.25 -11.23 -24.44
C ALA A 239 14.75 -10.90 -24.32
N GLY A 240 15.31 -10.89 -23.10
CA GLY A 240 16.72 -10.63 -22.84
C GLY A 240 17.15 -9.18 -23.03
N ARG A 241 16.21 -8.24 -23.21
CA ARG A 241 16.52 -6.81 -23.37
C ARG A 241 16.83 -6.13 -22.04
N ILE A 242 16.30 -6.66 -20.94
CA ILE A 242 16.66 -6.26 -19.58
C ILE A 242 17.34 -7.44 -18.87
N PRO A 243 18.55 -7.26 -18.31
CA PRO A 243 19.24 -8.33 -17.58
C PRO A 243 18.43 -8.86 -16.39
N ASN A 244 18.24 -10.18 -16.34
CA ASN A 244 17.59 -10.85 -15.20
C ASN A 244 18.60 -11.10 -14.07
N VAL A 245 18.95 -10.03 -13.35
CA VAL A 245 19.93 -10.04 -12.23
C VAL A 245 19.37 -10.73 -10.97
N PRO A 246 20.21 -11.14 -10.00
CA PRO A 246 19.74 -11.67 -8.72
C PRO A 246 18.78 -10.70 -8.02
N ALA A 247 17.74 -11.25 -7.38
CA ALA A 247 16.77 -10.46 -6.63
C ALA A 247 17.44 -9.81 -5.40
N PRO A 248 17.09 -8.56 -5.06
CA PRO A 248 17.53 -7.95 -3.81
C PRO A 248 17.04 -8.74 -2.58
N GLU A 249 17.86 -8.83 -1.54
CA GLU A 249 17.54 -9.55 -0.29
C GLU A 249 16.23 -9.05 0.35
N ILE A 250 15.98 -7.74 0.34
CA ILE A 250 14.73 -7.15 0.82
C ILE A 250 13.49 -7.72 0.10
N ALA A 251 13.59 -8.03 -1.19
CA ALA A 251 12.49 -8.61 -1.95
C ALA A 251 12.30 -10.10 -1.61
N ILE A 252 13.40 -10.83 -1.47
CA ILE A 252 13.39 -12.24 -1.07
C ILE A 252 12.71 -12.39 0.29
N GLU A 253 13.08 -11.56 1.26
CA GLU A 253 12.49 -11.59 2.60
C GLU A 253 11.01 -11.15 2.60
N TYR A 254 10.69 -10.05 1.92
CA TYR A 254 9.35 -9.48 1.96
C TYR A 254 8.28 -10.34 1.28
N TRP A 255 8.58 -10.90 0.10
CA TRP A 255 7.66 -11.75 -0.66
C TRP A 255 7.88 -13.25 -0.44
N ASN A 256 8.79 -13.63 0.47
CA ASN A 256 9.19 -15.01 0.73
C ASN A 256 9.59 -15.77 -0.56
N LEU A 257 10.39 -15.12 -1.41
CA LEU A 257 10.86 -15.70 -2.68
C LEU A 257 11.94 -16.76 -2.43
N PRO A 258 12.20 -17.65 -3.42
CA PRO A 258 13.37 -18.52 -3.39
C PRO A 258 14.68 -17.74 -3.23
N LYS A 259 15.67 -18.31 -2.54
CA LYS A 259 16.96 -17.64 -2.29
C LYS A 259 17.77 -17.34 -3.56
N ASP A 260 17.51 -18.08 -4.63
CA ASP A 260 18.10 -17.93 -5.96
C ASP A 260 17.18 -17.15 -6.93
N ALA A 261 16.10 -16.54 -6.43
CA ALA A 261 15.20 -15.71 -7.22
C ALA A 261 15.94 -14.58 -7.94
N LYS A 262 15.40 -14.18 -9.09
CA LYS A 262 15.93 -13.10 -9.91
C LYS A 262 14.92 -11.97 -10.03
N LEU A 263 15.32 -10.91 -10.73
CA LEU A 263 14.50 -9.74 -11.01
C LEU A 263 13.12 -10.12 -11.57
N ARG A 264 13.05 -11.15 -12.42
CA ARG A 264 11.80 -11.62 -13.00
C ARG A 264 10.78 -12.05 -11.93
N GLU A 265 11.19 -12.84 -10.94
CA GLU A 265 10.31 -13.28 -9.84
C GLU A 265 9.86 -12.09 -8.98
N VAL A 266 10.73 -11.10 -8.78
CA VAL A 266 10.38 -9.84 -8.10
C VAL A 266 9.27 -9.10 -8.86
N VAL A 267 9.42 -8.96 -10.19
CA VAL A 267 8.42 -8.28 -11.02
C VAL A 267 7.09 -9.05 -11.05
N LEU A 268 7.11 -10.39 -11.01
CA LEU A 268 5.89 -11.19 -10.85
C LEU A 268 5.17 -10.89 -9.54
N ALA A 269 5.92 -10.83 -8.43
CA ALA A 269 5.36 -10.55 -7.10
C ALA A 269 4.76 -9.13 -7.03
N VAL A 270 5.51 -8.13 -7.48
CA VAL A 270 5.04 -6.72 -7.56
C VAL A 270 3.76 -6.64 -8.40
N ARG A 271 3.74 -7.20 -9.61
CA ARG A 271 2.55 -7.21 -10.48
C ARG A 271 1.33 -7.85 -9.80
N ALA A 272 1.55 -8.87 -8.97
CA ALA A 272 0.49 -9.54 -8.24
C ALA A 272 -0.09 -8.66 -7.12
N ASP A 273 0.75 -7.85 -6.46
CA ASP A 273 0.30 -6.85 -5.50
C ASP A 273 -0.52 -5.75 -6.19
N GLU A 274 -0.07 -5.24 -7.35
CA GLU A 274 -0.82 -4.21 -8.10
C GLU A 274 -2.22 -4.68 -8.52
N ALA A 275 -2.36 -5.96 -8.84
CA ALA A 275 -3.67 -6.52 -9.15
C ALA A 275 -4.61 -6.51 -7.92
N VAL A 276 -4.06 -6.63 -6.70
CA VAL A 276 -4.83 -6.49 -5.46
C VAL A 276 -5.21 -5.03 -5.23
N HIS A 277 -4.28 -4.09 -5.41
CA HIS A 277 -4.56 -2.66 -5.29
C HIS A 277 -5.63 -2.21 -6.29
N ARG A 278 -5.56 -2.66 -7.55
CA ARG A 278 -6.57 -2.47 -8.59
C ARG A 278 -7.95 -2.92 -8.13
N ASP A 279 -8.06 -4.20 -7.75
CA ASP A 279 -9.33 -4.82 -7.41
C ASP A 279 -9.92 -4.17 -6.14
N SER A 280 -9.09 -3.92 -5.13
CA SER A 280 -9.47 -3.30 -3.85
C SER A 280 -9.95 -1.86 -4.04
N ASN A 281 -9.21 -1.02 -4.76
CA ASN A 281 -9.60 0.38 -4.95
C ASN A 281 -10.85 0.51 -5.82
N HIS A 282 -11.01 -0.33 -6.85
CA HIS A 282 -12.27 -0.38 -7.58
C HIS A 282 -13.45 -0.85 -6.72
N HIS A 283 -13.22 -1.80 -5.81
CA HIS A 283 -14.21 -2.25 -4.84
C HIS A 283 -14.58 -1.15 -3.83
N PHE A 284 -13.60 -0.39 -3.33
CA PHE A 284 -13.82 0.73 -2.42
C PHE A 284 -14.72 1.81 -3.00
N ALA A 285 -14.51 2.18 -4.27
CA ALA A 285 -15.39 3.11 -4.98
C ALA A 285 -16.84 2.57 -5.08
N ASP A 286 -17.01 1.26 -5.25
CA ASP A 286 -18.33 0.61 -5.31
C ASP A 286 -19.02 0.58 -3.94
N CYS A 287 -18.27 0.24 -2.88
CA CYS A 287 -18.74 0.28 -1.50
C CYS A 287 -19.23 1.67 -1.09
N ILE A 288 -18.48 2.72 -1.45
CA ILE A 288 -18.90 4.12 -1.22
C ILE A 288 -20.20 4.43 -1.97
N THR A 289 -20.32 3.98 -3.23
CA THR A 289 -21.54 4.18 -4.04
C THR A 289 -22.75 3.48 -3.43
N ALA A 290 -22.55 2.28 -2.88
CA ALA A 290 -23.59 1.49 -2.23
C ALA A 290 -23.90 1.91 -0.77
N GLY A 291 -23.18 2.90 -0.22
CA GLY A 291 -23.33 3.30 1.18
C GLY A 291 -22.85 2.26 2.19
N LYS A 292 -21.92 1.38 1.78
CA LYS A 292 -21.39 0.28 2.59
C LYS A 292 -20.00 0.63 3.12
N ASP A 293 -19.91 0.97 4.40
CA ASP A 293 -18.66 1.47 5.01
C ASP A 293 -17.98 0.43 5.92
N ASP A 294 -18.33 -0.86 5.83
CA ASP A 294 -17.72 -1.95 6.63
C ASP A 294 -17.19 -3.09 5.75
N LEU A 295 -15.87 -3.08 5.51
CA LEU A 295 -15.17 -4.08 4.67
C LEU A 295 -15.18 -5.48 5.27
N ARG A 296 -15.52 -5.63 6.56
CA ARG A 296 -15.56 -6.94 7.22
C ARG A 296 -16.79 -7.75 6.81
N THR A 297 -17.76 -7.11 6.15
CA THR A 297 -18.97 -7.76 5.66
C THR A 297 -18.83 -8.11 4.19
N VAL A 298 -19.25 -9.32 3.81
CA VAL A 298 -19.10 -9.79 2.42
C VAL A 298 -19.97 -8.93 1.51
N HIS A 299 -19.34 -8.32 0.50
CA HIS A 299 -20.01 -7.48 -0.48
C HIS A 299 -19.86 -8.10 -1.87
N LYS A 300 -20.99 -8.51 -2.45
CA LYS A 300 -21.01 -8.99 -3.83
C LYS A 300 -20.61 -7.84 -4.76
N VAL A 301 -19.50 -8.02 -5.45
CA VAL A 301 -19.05 -7.15 -6.54
C VAL A 301 -19.87 -7.49 -7.76
N ASP A 302 -20.46 -6.47 -8.40
CA ASP A 302 -21.07 -6.64 -9.71
C ASP A 302 -19.96 -7.00 -10.71
N GLN A 303 -20.01 -8.21 -11.25
CA GLN A 303 -19.00 -8.70 -12.19
C GLN A 303 -19.24 -8.18 -13.62
N SER A 304 -20.45 -7.66 -13.93
CA SER A 304 -20.80 -7.22 -15.28
C SER A 304 -20.05 -5.96 -15.74
N VAL A 305 -19.52 -5.19 -14.79
CA VAL A 305 -18.72 -3.98 -15.04
C VAL A 305 -17.26 -4.27 -15.37
N TRP A 306 -16.83 -5.52 -15.20
CA TRP A 306 -15.50 -5.97 -15.56
C TRP A 306 -15.53 -6.60 -16.94
N VAL A 307 -14.71 -6.08 -17.85
CA VAL A 307 -14.55 -6.60 -19.20
C VAL A 307 -13.13 -7.10 -19.39
N GLY A 308 -12.96 -8.03 -20.34
CA GLY A 308 -11.63 -8.32 -20.87
C GLY A 308 -11.10 -7.12 -21.64
N ALA A 309 -9.80 -6.87 -21.57
CA ALA A 309 -9.14 -5.74 -22.22
C ALA A 309 -9.58 -5.65 -23.69
N PRO A 310 -9.94 -4.45 -24.20
CA PRO A 310 -10.32 -4.30 -25.59
C PRO A 310 -9.16 -4.76 -26.49
N LYS A 311 -9.47 -5.50 -27.57
CA LYS A 311 -8.52 -6.10 -28.54
C LYS A 311 -7.53 -5.12 -29.22
N LYS A 312 -7.52 -3.84 -28.84
CA LYS A 312 -6.78 -2.76 -29.51
C LYS A 312 -5.44 -2.38 -28.86
N VAL A 313 -4.99 -3.07 -27.81
CA VAL A 313 -3.70 -2.79 -27.14
C VAL A 313 -2.49 -3.38 -27.91
N GLU A 314 -2.70 -4.04 -29.05
CA GLU A 314 -1.64 -4.77 -29.78
C GLU A 314 -0.77 -3.95 -30.76
N LYS A 315 -0.86 -2.62 -30.85
CA LYS A 315 0.02 -1.85 -31.74
C LYS A 315 0.55 -0.55 -31.13
N ILE A 316 1.58 -0.68 -30.29
CA ILE A 316 2.62 0.35 -30.14
C ILE A 316 4.00 -0.33 -30.31
N THR A 317 4.17 -1.07 -31.39
CA THR A 317 5.50 -1.45 -31.92
C THR A 317 5.35 -1.63 -33.42
N ASP A 318 5.61 -0.59 -34.20
CA ASP A 318 6.03 -0.66 -35.60
C ASP A 318 6.49 0.74 -36.01
N GLY A 319 7.73 1.05 -35.65
CA GLY A 319 8.34 2.37 -35.87
C GLY A 319 9.82 2.35 -35.53
N ALA A 320 10.51 1.27 -35.85
CA ALA A 320 11.97 1.23 -35.85
C ALA A 320 12.40 0.48 -37.11
N GLN A 321 12.72 1.27 -38.14
CA GLN A 321 13.33 0.78 -39.37
C GLN A 321 14.59 -0.02 -39.03
N HIS A 322 14.72 -1.17 -39.70
CA HIS A 322 15.96 -1.94 -39.77
C HIS A 322 17.12 -1.04 -40.22
N HIS A 323 18.08 -0.80 -39.33
CA HIS A 323 19.45 -0.54 -39.73
C HIS A 323 20.27 -1.79 -39.41
N GLY A 324 20.85 -2.37 -40.47
CA GLY A 324 21.65 -3.59 -40.41
C GLY A 324 22.94 -3.42 -39.60
N PRO A 325 23.65 -4.54 -39.34
CA PRO A 325 24.82 -4.55 -38.47
C PRO A 325 25.97 -3.74 -39.07
N VAL A 326 26.46 -2.77 -38.30
CA VAL A 326 27.70 -2.04 -38.58
C VAL A 326 28.87 -2.98 -38.26
N GLN A 327 29.69 -3.27 -39.27
CA GLN A 327 30.95 -4.00 -39.09
C GLN A 327 31.98 -3.12 -38.33
N PRO A 328 32.87 -3.73 -37.53
CA PRO A 328 33.93 -3.00 -36.85
C PRO A 328 35.06 -2.66 -37.83
N SER A 329 35.44 -1.38 -37.92
CA SER A 329 36.68 -0.96 -38.57
C SER A 329 37.86 -1.13 -37.63
N ALA A 330 38.96 -1.62 -38.21
CA ALA A 330 40.27 -1.88 -37.61
C ALA A 330 40.96 -0.64 -37.02
#